data_AF-A0A8H6IL40-F1
#
_entry.id   AF-A0A8H6IL40-F1
#
_cell.length_a   1.000
_cell.length_b   1.000
_cell.length_c   1.000
_cell.angle_alpha   90.00
_cell.angle_beta   90.00
_cell.angle_gamma   90.00
#
_symmetry.space_group_name_H-M   'P 1'
#
loop_
_entity.id
_entity.type
_entity.pdbx_description
1 polymer ?
#
loop_
_entity_poly.entity_id
_entity_poly.type
_entity_poly.pdbx_seq_one_letter_code
_entity_poly.pdbx_strand_id
1 'polypeptide(L)' 'MAALVELLKDEDSYVRWSAANALGKQLTLSDTGMVALVELFKDKDSNVRRSAAIALGKQSTLSDATVAALVELFKDEDSD' A
#
# COMPACT_ATOMS: atom_id res chain seq x y z
N MET A 1 4.99 4.77 -12.62
CA MET A 1 4.09 4.84 -11.44
C MET A 1 2.75 4.18 -11.74
N ALA A 2 1.94 4.70 -12.67
CA ALA A 2 0.59 4.18 -12.96
C ALA A 2 0.53 2.66 -13.20
N ALA A 3 1.44 2.11 -14.01
CA ALA A 3 1.49 0.67 -14.27
C ALA A 3 1.75 -0.17 -13.00
N LEU A 4 2.59 0.30 -12.06
CA LEU A 4 2.82 -0.44 -10.80
C LEU A 4 1.60 -0.39 -9.89
N VAL A 5 0.87 0.72 -9.87
CA VAL A 5 -0.38 0.86 -9.11
C VAL A 5 -1.46 -0.07 -9.67
N GLU A 6 -1.54 -0.24 -10.98
CA GLU A 6 -2.47 -1.19 -11.61
C GLU A 6 -2.16 -2.64 -11.21
N LEU A 7 -0.87 -3.02 -11.20
CA LEU A 7 -0.42 -4.35 -10.77
C LEU A 7 -0.68 -4.66 -9.29
N LEU A 8 -1.02 -3.67 -8.46
CA LEU A 8 -1.49 -3.91 -7.10
C LEU A 8 -2.87 -4.57 -7.04
N LYS A 9 -3.58 -4.68 -8.17
CA LYS A 9 -4.90 -5.31 -8.28
C LYS A 9 -4.86 -6.62 -9.05
N ASP A 10 -3.67 -7.12 -9.38
CA ASP A 10 -3.50 -8.38 -10.09
C ASP A 10 -4.06 -9.56 -9.27
N GLU A 11 -4.59 -10.58 -9.94
CA GLU A 11 -5.14 -11.77 -9.27
C GLU A 11 -4.06 -12.58 -8.53
N ASP A 12 -2.82 -12.58 -9.07
CA ASP A 12 -1.68 -13.26 -8.49
C ASP A 12 -1.07 -12.44 -7.35
N SER A 13 -1.03 -13.01 -6.14
CA SER A 13 -0.45 -12.33 -4.98
C SER A 13 1.05 -12.07 -5.13
N TYR A 14 1.76 -12.87 -5.93
CA TYR A 14 3.17 -12.63 -6.21
C TYR A 14 3.38 -11.39 -7.08
N VAL A 15 2.47 -11.13 -8.03
CA VAL A 15 2.50 -9.91 -8.84
C VAL A 15 2.20 -8.68 -7.98
N ARG A 16 1.14 -8.74 -7.15
CA ARG A 16 0.81 -7.65 -6.21
C ARG A 16 1.97 -7.37 -5.24
N TRP A 17 2.55 -8.41 -4.66
CA TRP A 17 3.72 -8.31 -3.78
C TRP A 17 4.91 -7.65 -4.50
N SER A 18 5.20 -8.10 -5.72
CA SER A 18 6.31 -7.57 -6.53
C SER A 18 6.11 -6.08 -6.83
N ALA A 19 4.88 -5.69 -7.16
CA ALA A 19 4.52 -4.31 -7.42
C ALA A 19 4.63 -3.43 -6.17
N ALA A 20 4.13 -3.89 -5.01
CA ALA A 20 4.28 -3.19 -3.73
C ALA A 20 5.77 -3.04 -3.34
N ASN A 21 6.56 -4.08 -3.51
CA ASN A 21 8.00 -4.04 -3.25
C ASN A 21 8.73 -3.08 -4.20
N ALA A 22 8.34 -3.04 -5.48
CA ALA A 22 8.90 -2.10 -6.46
C ALA A 22 8.55 -0.64 -6.12
N LEU A 23 7.31 -0.36 -5.69
CA LEU A 23 6.91 0.95 -5.19
C LEU A 23 7.72 1.34 -3.94
N GLY A 24 7.94 0.42 -3.00
CA GLY A 24 8.76 0.65 -1.82
C GLY A 24 10.25 0.87 -2.08
N LYS A 25 10.74 0.67 -3.32
CA LYS A 25 12.12 1.04 -3.72
C LYS A 25 12.21 2.45 -4.30
N GLN A 26 11.09 3.13 -4.51
CA GLN A 26 11.07 4.50 -5.01
C GLN A 26 11.32 5.48 -3.86
N LEU A 27 12.11 6.51 -4.14
CA LEU A 27 12.46 7.56 -3.17
C LEU A 27 11.25 8.40 -2.76
N THR A 28 10.30 8.60 -3.68
CA THR A 28 9.11 9.39 -3.45
C THR A 28 7.97 8.77 -4.23
N LEU A 29 6.88 8.47 -3.54
CA LEU A 29 5.61 8.05 -4.12
C LEU A 29 4.69 9.25 -4.34
N SER A 30 3.79 9.13 -5.31
CA SER A 30 2.65 10.04 -5.40
C SER A 30 1.59 9.65 -4.37
N ASP A 31 0.67 10.56 -4.07
CA ASP A 31 -0.48 10.29 -3.19
C ASP A 31 -1.26 9.06 -3.66
N THR A 32 -1.50 8.95 -4.97
CA THR A 32 -2.14 7.76 -5.57
C THR A 32 -1.38 6.48 -5.25
N GLY A 33 -0.04 6.51 -5.33
CA GLY A 33 0.80 5.35 -5.02
C GLY A 33 0.76 4.99 -3.54
N MET A 34 0.77 5.99 -2.65
CA MET A 34 0.68 5.78 -1.21
C MET A 34 -0.71 5.25 -0.80
N VAL A 35 -1.79 5.86 -1.27
CA VAL A 35 -3.17 5.40 -1.00
C VAL A 35 -3.38 3.98 -1.51
N ALA A 36 -2.88 3.65 -2.71
CA ALA A 36 -2.99 2.28 -3.22
C ALA A 36 -2.21 1.26 -2.37
N LEU A 37 -1.08 1.65 -1.76
CA LEU A 37 -0.40 0.80 -0.78
C LEU A 37 -1.21 0.65 0.52
N VAL A 38 -1.96 1.66 0.96
CA VAL A 38 -2.86 1.55 2.12
C VAL A 38 -3.97 0.51 1.86
N GLU A 39 -4.53 0.47 0.65
CA GLU A 39 -5.55 -0.54 0.28
C GLU A 39 -5.05 -1.98 0.47
N LEU A 40 -3.76 -2.23 0.22
CA LEU A 40 -3.15 -3.56 0.36
C LEU A 40 -3.06 -4.07 1.80
N PHE A 41 -3.34 -3.24 2.82
CA PHE A 41 -3.45 -3.74 4.18
C PHE A 41 -4.68 -4.65 4.36
N LYS A 42 -5.69 -4.54 3.49
CA LYS A 42 -6.84 -5.46 3.44
C LYS A 42 -6.59 -6.68 2.53
N ASP A 43 -5.38 -6.84 1.99
CA ASP A 43 -5.06 -7.95 1.09
C ASP A 43 -5.14 -9.31 1.81
N LYS A 44 -5.67 -10.32 1.11
CA LYS A 44 -5.76 -11.71 1.59
C LYS A 44 -4.38 -12.32 1.92
N ASP A 45 -3.35 -11.94 1.19
CA ASP A 45 -1.99 -12.47 1.32
C ASP A 45 -1.15 -11.65 2.31
N SER A 46 -0.65 -12.32 3.37
CA SER A 46 0.14 -11.67 4.41
C SER A 46 1.46 -11.08 3.91
N ASN A 47 2.07 -11.65 2.87
CA ASN A 47 3.31 -11.10 2.30
C ASN A 47 3.03 -9.80 1.55
N VAL A 48 1.88 -9.70 0.87
CA VAL A 48 1.43 -8.45 0.22
C VAL A 48 1.20 -7.37 1.27
N ARG A 49 0.44 -7.67 2.35
CA ARG A 49 0.22 -6.74 3.47
C ARG A 49 1.54 -6.24 4.07
N ARG A 50 2.47 -7.16 4.36
CA ARG A 50 3.79 -6.83 4.91
C ARG A 50 4.59 -5.94 3.95
N SER A 51 4.57 -6.24 2.66
CA SER A 51 5.30 -5.46 1.66
C SER A 51 4.74 -4.04 1.55
N ALA A 52 3.42 -3.87 1.64
CA ALA A 52 2.78 -2.57 1.65
C ALA A 52 3.21 -1.72 2.86
N ALA A 53 3.21 -2.30 4.05
CA ALA A 53 3.67 -1.64 5.27
C ALA A 53 5.14 -1.21 5.17
N ILE A 54 6.01 -2.08 4.65
CA ILE A 54 7.43 -1.75 4.43
C ILE A 54 7.57 -0.63 3.40
N ALA A 55 6.79 -0.65 2.32
CA ALA A 55 6.87 0.36 1.27
C ALA A 55 6.46 1.76 1.77
N LEU A 56 5.37 1.85 2.55
CA LEU A 56 4.95 3.10 3.19
C LEU A 56 5.95 3.57 4.25
N GLY A 57 6.48 2.66 5.07
CA GLY A 57 7.47 3.00 6.10
C GLY A 57 8.82 3.51 5.57
N LYS A 58 9.09 3.31 4.27
CA LYS A 58 10.27 3.87 3.58
C LYS A 58 10.05 5.28 3.03
N GLN A 59 8.81 5.75 2.98
CA GLN A 59 8.54 7.12 2.53
C GLN A 59 8.90 8.10 3.64
N SER A 60 9.61 9.17 3.28
CA SER A 60 10.02 10.21 4.24
C SER A 60 8.86 11.09 4.71
N THR A 61 7.79 11.17 3.91
CA THR A 61 6.57 11.93 4.21
C THR A 61 5.35 11.12 3.78
N LEU A 62 4.28 11.21 4.58
CA LEU A 62 2.95 10.74 4.20
C LEU A 62 2.07 11.96 3.95
N SER A 63 1.28 11.95 2.88
CA SER A 63 0.31 13.00 2.64
C SER A 63 -0.91 12.89 3.56
N ASP A 64 -1.62 13.99 3.76
CA ASP A 64 -2.86 14.01 4.54
C ASP A 64 -3.87 12.98 4.04
N ALA A 65 -3.95 12.77 2.73
CA ALA A 65 -4.79 11.74 2.13
C ALA A 65 -4.38 10.32 2.56
N THR A 66 -3.08 10.04 2.61
CA THR A 66 -2.55 8.76 3.07
C THR A 66 -2.80 8.54 4.56
N VAL A 67 -2.60 9.59 5.37
CA VAL A 67 -2.88 9.54 6.81
C VAL A 67 -4.37 9.32 7.08
N ALA A 68 -5.25 10.01 6.36
CA ALA A 68 -6.69 9.83 6.47
C ALA A 68 -7.11 8.39 6.11
N ALA A 69 -6.57 7.84 5.02
CA ALA A 69 -6.84 6.47 4.61
C ALA A 69 -6.36 5.44 5.64
N LEU A 70 -5.18 5.64 6.25
CA LEU A 70 -4.69 4.78 7.33
C LEU A 70 -5.58 4.87 8.59
N VAL A 71 -6.00 6.08 8.97
CA VAL A 71 -6.91 6.27 10.11
C VAL A 71 -8.25 5.58 9.86
N GLU A 72 -8.81 5.70 8.66
CA GLU A 72 -10.05 5.01 8.29
C GLU A 72 -9.89 3.48 8.30
N LEU A 73 -8.77 2.98 7.76
CA LEU A 73 -8.45 1.57 7.76
C LEU A 73 -8.43 0.95 9.17
N PHE A 74 -7.84 1.64 10.15
CA PHE A 74 -7.72 1.14 11.52
C PHE A 74 -8.93 1.44 12.41
N LYS A 75 -9.81 2.36 12.01
CA LYS A 75 -11.11 2.54 12.69
C LYS A 75 -12.03 1.34 12.49
N ASP A 76 -11.83 0.59 11.42
CA ASP A 76 -12.61 -0.60 11.05
C ASP A 76 -12.29 -1.79 11.97
N GLU A 77 -11.11 -1.84 12.62
CA GLU A 77 -10.70 -2.96 13.49
C GLU A 77 -11.20 -2.83 14.95
N ASP A 78 -11.83 -1.71 15.33
CA ASP A 78 -12.47 -1.54 16.65
C ASP A 78 -13.96 -1.97 16.65
N SER A 79 -14.45 -2.53 15.54
CA SER A 79 -15.83 -3.01 15.38
C SER A 79 -15.90 -4.54 15.33
N ASP A 80 -15.42 -5.22 16.38
CA ASP A 80 -15.97 -6.49 16.92
C ASP A 80 -15.21 -6.99 18.16
#